data_AF-A0A4V2JHE9-F1
#
_entry.id   AF-A0A4V2JHE9-F1
#
_cell.length_a   1.000
_cell.length_b   1.000
_cell.length_c   1.000
_cell.angle_alpha   90.00
_cell.angle_beta   90.00
_cell.angle_gamma   90.00
#
_symmetry.space_group_name_H-M   'P 1'
#
loop_
_entity.id
_entity.type
_entity.pdbx_description
1 polymer ?
#
loop_
_entity_poly.entity_id
_entity_poly.type
_entity_poly.pdbx_seq_one_letter_code
_entity_poly.pdbx_strand_id
1 'polypeptide(L)'
;APATPTGCGELVRGQLCLRGPAGSAGTYTATYRRHGAPAPHGPRTTGGAPGPPGTRDEFSVRLGYQRRNDRITAFPGWFGTRRTVRGAAELSGRVEMRPDECIRGVMEHGAEVSVTTWSCG
;
A
#
# COMPACT_ATOMS: atom_id res chain seq x y z
N ALA A 1 -6.91 -2.25 -20.76
CA ALA A 1 -6.73 -2.80 -19.40
C ALA A 1 -6.99 -1.69 -18.39
N PRO A 2 -7.57 -1.96 -17.20
CA PRO A 2 -7.72 -0.92 -16.17
C PRO A 2 -6.34 -0.30 -15.88
N ALA A 3 -6.30 1.02 -15.76
CA ALA A 3 -5.04 1.77 -15.61
C ALA A 3 -4.33 1.46 -14.28
N THR A 4 -5.03 0.85 -13.32
CA THR A 4 -4.52 0.47 -12.01
C THR A 4 -4.48 -1.06 -11.92
N PRO A 5 -3.31 -1.68 -11.65
CA PRO A 5 -3.22 -3.12 -11.48
C PRO A 5 -4.08 -3.57 -10.29
N THR A 6 -4.68 -4.75 -10.40
CA THR A 6 -5.50 -5.37 -9.34
C THR A 6 -4.75 -5.35 -8.00
N GLY A 7 -5.42 -4.93 -6.94
CA GLY A 7 -4.83 -4.77 -5.60
C GLY A 7 -4.15 -3.42 -5.36
N CYS A 8 -4.01 -2.56 -6.38
CA CYS A 8 -3.53 -1.19 -6.23
C CYS A 8 -4.68 -0.18 -6.29
N GLY A 9 -4.49 0.96 -5.61
CA GLY A 9 -5.39 2.12 -5.63
C GLY A 9 -4.60 3.41 -5.61
N GLU A 10 -5.06 4.38 -6.39
CA GLU A 10 -4.55 5.76 -6.37
C GLU A 10 -5.16 6.51 -5.18
N LEU A 11 -4.33 7.31 -4.49
CA LEU A 11 -4.67 8.18 -3.39
C LEU A 11 -4.34 9.62 -3.80
N VAL A 12 -4.91 10.59 -3.10
CA VAL A 12 -4.63 12.02 -3.31
C VAL A 12 -3.12 12.35 -3.29
N ARG A 13 -2.33 11.59 -2.52
CA ARG A 13 -0.89 11.87 -2.31
C ARG A 13 0.05 10.74 -2.76
N GLY A 14 -0.46 9.63 -3.26
CA GLY A 14 0.37 8.51 -3.68
C GLY A 14 -0.43 7.31 -4.16
N GLN A 15 0.25 6.18 -4.34
CA GLN A 15 -0.34 4.91 -4.70
C GLN A 15 -0.13 3.91 -3.57
N LEU A 16 -1.18 3.16 -3.22
CA LEU A 16 -1.11 2.02 -2.32
C LEU A 16 -1.34 0.76 -3.14
N CYS A 17 -0.54 -0.26 -2.90
CA CYS A 17 -0.68 -1.57 -3.50
C CYS A 17 -0.66 -2.64 -2.42
N LEU A 18 -1.53 -3.64 -2.55
CA LEU A 18 -1.44 -4.89 -1.82
C LEU A 18 -1.20 -6.02 -2.82
N ARG A 19 -0.13 -6.78 -2.59
CA ARG A 19 0.25 -7.96 -3.39
C ARG A 19 0.27 -9.20 -2.52
N GLY A 20 -0.19 -10.32 -3.08
CA GLY A 20 -0.21 -11.62 -2.40
C GLY A 20 -1.21 -12.56 -3.07
N PRO A 21 -1.29 -13.82 -2.62
CA PRO A 21 -2.11 -14.85 -3.25
C PRO A 21 -3.58 -14.74 -2.83
N ALA A 22 -4.32 -13.77 -3.39
CA ALA A 22 -5.74 -13.53 -3.06
C ALA A 22 -6.56 -14.84 -3.11
N GLY A 23 -7.42 -15.06 -2.10
CA GLY A 23 -8.16 -16.31 -1.93
C GLY A 23 -7.32 -17.44 -1.30
N SER A 24 -6.12 -17.16 -0.81
CA SER A 24 -5.27 -18.17 -0.17
C SER A 24 -4.41 -17.58 0.95
N ALA A 25 -4.18 -18.40 1.97
CA ALA A 25 -3.23 -18.06 3.02
C ALA A 25 -1.82 -17.92 2.45
N GLY A 26 -1.09 -16.90 2.88
CA GLY A 26 0.26 -16.66 2.37
C GLY A 26 0.84 -15.34 2.83
N THR A 27 1.98 -14.98 2.25
CA THR A 27 2.63 -13.69 2.50
C THR A 27 2.00 -12.62 1.62
N TYR A 28 1.54 -11.56 2.26
CA TYR A 28 1.04 -10.36 1.60
C TYR A 28 1.98 -9.20 1.88
N THR A 29 2.11 -8.30 0.91
CA THR A 29 2.97 -7.13 0.97
C THR A 29 2.14 -5.90 0.61
N ALA A 30 2.08 -4.94 1.53
CA ALA A 30 1.51 -3.62 1.30
C ALA A 30 2.65 -2.63 1.02
N THR A 31 2.55 -1.92 -0.10
CA THR A 31 3.53 -0.91 -0.52
C THR A 31 2.82 0.42 -0.74
N TYR A 32 3.31 1.47 -0.10
CA TYR A 32 2.93 2.84 -0.36
C TYR A 32 4.03 3.58 -1.10
N ARG A 33 3.66 4.38 -2.11
CA ARG A 33 4.56 5.33 -2.76
C ARG A 33 3.90 6.68 -2.96
N ARG A 34 4.54 7.74 -2.48
CA ARG A 34 4.09 9.12 -2.67
C ARG A 34 4.27 9.55 -4.13
N HIS A 35 3.33 10.33 -4.66
CA HIS A 35 3.50 10.99 -5.96
C HIS A 35 4.64 12.03 -5.88
N GLY A 36 5.42 12.15 -6.96
CA GLY A 36 6.59 13.02 -7.03
C GLY A 36 7.82 12.50 -6.28
N ALA A 37 7.73 11.36 -5.59
CA ALA A 37 8.91 10.70 -5.03
C ALA A 37 9.75 10.10 -6.17
N PRO A 38 11.09 10.21 -6.12
CA PRO A 38 11.94 9.58 -7.13
C PRO A 38 11.67 8.08 -7.19
N ALA A 39 11.45 7.56 -8.40
CA ALA A 39 11.32 6.12 -8.61
C ALA A 39 12.60 5.39 -8.15
N PRO A 40 12.52 4.16 -7.62
CA PRO A 40 13.69 3.49 -7.07
C PRO A 40 14.73 3.25 -8.16
N HIS A 41 14.30 3.17 -9.43
CA HIS A 41 15.13 2.87 -10.61
C HIS A 41 14.82 3.80 -11.80
N GLY A 42 14.31 5.01 -11.58
CA GLY A 42 14.01 5.96 -12.67
C GLY A 42 15.27 6.61 -13.24
N PRO A 43 15.31 6.95 -14.55
CA PRO A 43 16.43 7.69 -15.12
C PRO A 43 16.57 9.02 -14.37
N ARG A 44 17.80 9.32 -13.99
CA ARG A 44 18.20 10.55 -13.31
C ARG A 44 17.95 11.73 -14.26
N THR A 45 16.74 12.28 -14.28
CA THR A 45 16.44 13.49 -15.05
C THR A 45 17.18 14.65 -14.40
N THR A 46 18.29 15.04 -15.02
CA THR A 46 19.12 16.21 -14.70
C THR A 46 18.37 17.51 -15.05
N GLY A 47 17.35 17.86 -14.29
CA GLY A 47 16.54 19.06 -14.56
C GLY A 47 15.70 19.62 -13.41
N GLY A 48 15.68 18.98 -12.24
CA GLY A 48 15.10 19.55 -11.03
C GLY A 48 16.20 19.73 -10.00
N ALA A 49 16.37 20.93 -9.47
CA ALA A 49 17.30 21.20 -8.38
C ALA A 49 17.13 20.14 -7.26
N PRO A 50 18.22 19.52 -6.76
CA PRO A 50 18.11 18.59 -5.65
C PRO A 50 17.52 19.34 -4.45
N GLY A 51 16.27 19.01 -4.10
CA GLY A 51 15.69 19.47 -2.85
C GLY A 51 16.59 19.05 -1.69
N PRO A 52 16.68 19.86 -0.62
CA PRO A 52 17.60 19.60 0.48
C PRO A 52 17.40 18.19 1.04
N PRO A 53 18.48 17.47 1.39
CA PRO A 53 18.38 16.14 1.96
C PRO A 53 17.72 16.23 3.34
N GLY A 54 16.51 15.68 3.42
CA GLY A 54 15.79 15.47 4.66
C GLY A 54 14.70 16.50 4.96
N THR A 55 13.62 16.00 5.56
CA THR A 55 12.60 16.67 6.40
C THR A 55 11.22 17.03 5.83
N ARG A 56 10.90 16.85 4.54
CA ARG A 56 9.50 17.08 4.04
C ARG A 56 8.75 15.87 3.48
N ASP A 57 9.44 14.77 3.17
CA ASP A 57 8.84 13.61 2.48
C ASP A 57 8.80 12.32 3.30
N GLU A 58 9.28 12.38 4.55
CA GLU A 58 9.30 11.23 5.45
C GLU A 58 8.26 11.38 6.54
N PHE A 59 7.29 10.47 6.55
CA PHE A 59 6.22 10.42 7.54
C PHE A 59 5.87 8.97 7.85
N SER A 60 5.25 8.73 9.00
CA SER A 60 4.86 7.38 9.39
C SER A 60 3.53 7.01 8.77
N VAL A 61 3.49 5.86 8.09
CA VAL A 61 2.25 5.24 7.63
C VAL A 61 2.07 3.91 8.31
N ARG A 62 0.83 3.58 8.64
CA ARG A 62 0.45 2.23 9.07
C ARG A 62 -0.09 1.49 7.87
N LEU A 63 0.47 0.33 7.57
CA LEU A 63 0.08 -0.47 6.40
C LEU A 63 -0.54 -1.79 6.85
N GLY A 64 -1.56 -2.20 6.13
CA GLY A 64 -2.32 -3.39 6.46
C GLY A 64 -3.19 -3.86 5.30
N TYR A 65 -4.18 -4.65 5.67
CA TYR A 65 -5.16 -5.23 4.78
C TYR A 65 -6.54 -5.25 5.43
N GLN A 66 -7.58 -5.36 4.60
CA GLN A 66 -8.93 -5.72 5.05
C GLN A 66 -9.36 -6.97 4.31
N ARG A 67 -10.08 -7.86 5.00
CA ARG A 67 -10.69 -9.06 4.42
C ARG A 67 -12.20 -8.93 4.46
N ARG A 68 -12.89 -9.46 3.46
CA ARG A 68 -14.35 -9.60 3.50
C ARG A 68 -14.79 -10.90 2.86
N ASN A 69 -15.89 -11.45 3.36
CA ASN A 69 -16.73 -12.44 2.69
C ASN A 69 -18.16 -12.23 3.23
N ASP A 70 -19.07 -13.18 2.97
CA ASP A 70 -20.46 -13.09 3.44
C ASP A 70 -20.59 -13.15 4.98
N ARG A 71 -19.52 -13.47 5.71
CA ARG A 71 -19.50 -13.65 7.18
C ARG A 71 -18.62 -12.64 7.91
N ILE A 72 -17.62 -12.09 7.23
CA ILE A 72 -16.60 -11.20 7.78
C ILE A 72 -16.79 -9.81 7.17
N THR A 73 -17.06 -8.84 8.04
CA THR A 73 -17.00 -7.42 7.71
C THR A 73 -15.55 -6.92 7.73
N ALA A 74 -15.25 -5.98 6.85
CA ALA A 74 -13.92 -5.48 6.47
C ALA A 74 -13.07 -4.81 7.59
N PHE A 75 -12.81 -5.51 8.68
CA PHE A 75 -11.93 -5.02 9.75
C PHE A 75 -10.47 -5.01 9.29
N PRO A 76 -9.71 -3.96 9.64
CA PRO A 76 -8.30 -3.87 9.27
C PRO A 76 -7.43 -4.79 10.10
N GLY A 77 -6.69 -5.66 9.41
CA GLY A 77 -5.48 -6.31 9.94
C GLY A 77 -4.26 -5.48 9.60
N TRP A 78 -3.34 -5.29 10.55
CA TRP A 78 -2.18 -4.41 10.36
C TRP A 78 -0.89 -5.22 10.28
N PHE A 79 -0.05 -4.92 9.28
CA PHE A 79 1.32 -5.41 9.24
C PHE A 79 2.24 -4.62 10.18
N GLY A 80 1.92 -3.35 10.40
CA GLY A 80 2.64 -2.48 11.32
C GLY A 80 2.67 -1.03 10.85
N THR A 81 3.55 -0.25 11.48
CA THR A 81 3.80 1.16 11.15
C THR A 81 5.23 1.30 10.66
N ARG A 82 5.44 2.01 9.56
CA ARG A 82 6.76 2.29 9.01
C ARG A 82 6.87 3.74 8.55
N ARG A 83 7.99 4.37 8.88
CA ARG A 83 8.36 5.68 8.33
C ARG A 83 8.71 5.53 6.86
N THR A 84 8.17 6.40 6.01
CA THR A 84 8.53 6.43 4.60
C THR A 84 9.99 6.83 4.45
N VAL A 85 10.70 6.14 3.56
CA VAL A 85 12.07 6.46 3.16
C VAL A 85 12.00 6.85 1.69
N ARG A 86 12.43 8.08 1.37
CA ARG A 86 12.26 8.66 0.02
C ARG A 86 10.82 8.56 -0.51
N GLY A 87 9.85 8.84 0.36
CA GLY A 87 8.43 8.82 0.01
C GLY A 87 7.82 7.42 -0.22
N ALA A 88 8.52 6.34 0.14
CA ALA A 88 8.00 4.98 0.01
C ALA A 88 8.05 4.22 1.34
N ALA A 89 7.06 3.35 1.57
CA ALA A 89 7.03 2.43 2.71
C ALA A 89 6.52 1.07 2.24
N GLU A 90 7.07 0.01 2.82
CA GLU A 90 6.66 -1.36 2.52
C GLU A 90 6.64 -2.17 3.80
N LEU A 91 5.58 -2.95 3.98
CA LEU A 91 5.43 -3.91 5.07
C LEU A 91 4.78 -5.18 4.53
N SER A 92 5.23 -6.31 5.06
CA SER A 92 4.75 -7.63 4.68
C SER A 92 4.44 -8.46 5.91
N GLY A 93 3.47 -9.36 5.77
CA GLY A 93 3.11 -10.30 6.83
C GLY A 93 2.32 -11.48 6.29
N ARG A 94 2.22 -12.52 7.10
CA ARG A 94 1.38 -13.67 6.78
C ARG A 94 -0.08 -13.31 7.06
N VAL A 95 -0.94 -13.64 6.11
CA VAL A 95 -2.40 -13.50 6.25
C VAL A 95 -3.00 -14.87 6.05
N GLU A 96 -3.81 -15.29 7.03
CA GLU A 96 -4.69 -16.43 6.84
C GLU A 96 -5.89 -15.96 6.03
N MET A 97 -6.16 -16.63 4.92
CA MET A 97 -7.24 -16.23 4.03
C MET A 97 -7.94 -17.47 3.51
N ARG A 98 -9.27 -17.40 3.43
CA ARG A 98 -10.09 -18.45 2.84
C ARG A 98 -10.32 -18.20 1.35
N PRO A 99 -10.65 -19.24 0.56
CA PRO A 99 -10.91 -19.10 -0.88
C PRO A 99 -12.06 -18.14 -1.22
N ASP A 100 -13.06 -18.04 -0.36
CA ASP A 100 -14.23 -17.16 -0.53
C ASP A 100 -13.99 -15.72 -0.06
N GLU A 101 -12.81 -15.41 0.48
CA GLU A 101 -12.49 -14.07 0.96
C GLU A 101 -11.96 -13.19 -0.17
N CYS A 102 -12.32 -11.91 -0.14
CA CYS A 102 -11.64 -10.85 -0.87
C CYS A 102 -10.72 -10.07 0.09
N ILE A 103 -9.62 -9.56 -0.43
CA ILE A 103 -8.66 -8.77 0.32
C ILE A 103 -8.36 -7.44 -0.40
N ARG A 104 -8.11 -6.38 0.37
CA ARG A 104 -7.61 -5.09 -0.15
C ARG A 104 -6.58 -4.50 0.79
N GLY A 105 -5.73 -3.63 0.27
CA GLY A 105 -4.78 -2.87 1.08
C GLY A 105 -5.48 -1.77 1.87
N VAL A 106 -4.99 -1.49 3.07
CA VAL A 106 -5.37 -0.31 3.85
C VAL A 106 -4.11 0.42 4.31
N MET A 107 -4.18 1.74 4.30
CA MET A 107 -3.19 2.62 4.90
C MET A 107 -3.89 3.59 5.84
N GLU A 108 -3.25 3.84 6.97
CA GLU A 108 -3.61 4.92 7.88
C GLU A 108 -2.43 5.90 7.99
N HIS A 109 -2.76 7.19 7.89
CA HIS A 109 -1.83 8.29 8.11
C HIS A 109 -2.55 9.43 8.86
N GLY A 110 -2.17 9.64 10.12
CA GLY A 110 -2.89 10.56 11.00
C GLY A 110 -4.33 10.07 11.21
N ALA A 111 -5.31 10.91 10.83
CA ALA A 111 -6.74 10.57 10.88
C ALA A 111 -7.31 10.06 9.54
N GLU A 112 -6.50 10.02 8.49
CA GLU A 112 -6.93 9.61 7.16
C GLU A 112 -6.70 8.10 6.97
N VAL A 113 -7.76 7.41 6.53
CA VAL A 113 -7.71 6.00 6.15
C VAL A 113 -7.97 5.89 4.65
N SER A 114 -7.07 5.23 3.95
CA SER A 114 -7.15 4.98 2.51
C SER A 114 -7.13 3.49 2.22
N VAL A 115 -7.86 3.06 1.19
CA VAL A 115 -8.02 1.65 0.83
C VAL A 115 -7.83 1.42 -0.66
N THR A 116 -7.32 0.26 -1.05
CA THR A 116 -7.27 -0.15 -2.46
C THR A 116 -8.55 -0.85 -2.91
N THR A 117 -8.66 -1.12 -4.21
CA THR A 117 -9.72 -1.96 -4.76
C THR A 117 -9.60 -3.39 -4.21
N TRP A 118 -10.74 -4.05 -4.04
CA TRP A 118 -10.80 -5.46 -3.64
C TRP A 118 -10.19 -6.39 -4.68
N SER A 119 -9.41 -7.34 -4.21
CA SER A 119 -8.90 -8.50 -4.95
C SER A 119 -9.56 -9.76 -4.40
N CYS A 120 -10.22 -10.52 -5.26
CA CYS A 120 -10.89 -11.78 -4.90
C CYS A 120 -10.25 -12.92 -5.73
N GLY A 121 -10.23 -14.13 -5.18
CA GLY A 121 -9.75 -15.34 -5.84
C GLY A 121 -10.82 -16.04 -6.66
#